data_AF-A0A3A5MRD5-F1
#
_entry.id   AF-A0A3A5MRD5-F1
#
_cell.length_a   1.000
_cell.length_b   1.000
_cell.length_c   1.000
_cell.angle_alpha   90.00
_cell.angle_beta   90.00
_cell.angle_gamma   90.00
#
_symmetry.space_group_name_H-M   'P 1'
#
loop_
_entity.id
_entity.type
_entity.pdbx_description
1 polymer ?
#
loop_
_entity_poly.entity_id
_entity_poly.type
_entity_poly.pdbx_seq_one_letter_code
_entity_poly.pdbx_strand_id
1 'polypeptide(L)'
;MRDRLRHMYSRRVGPGNASFRWAANWWNYPEALARVDALWRAWEHLRLDGATGSSTWWIEHADHHMPILLSTEGPFTKSEDTNKPGEPLPYTPPPEGLFPDMRAGSN
;
A
#
# COMPACT_ATOMS: atom_id res chain seq x y z
N MET A 1 -4.03 -7.04 -4.90
CA MET A 1 -3.01 -6.02 -4.58
C MET A 1 -2.28 -6.22 -3.26
N ARG A 2 -3.00 -6.59 -2.19
CA ARG A 2 -2.49 -6.62 -0.81
C ARG A 2 -1.11 -7.23 -0.65
N ASP A 3 -0.93 -8.42 -1.20
CA ASP A 3 0.37 -9.09 -1.17
C ASP A 3 1.34 -8.43 -2.15
N ARG A 4 0.91 -8.02 -3.34
CA ARG A 4 1.83 -7.47 -4.35
C ARG A 4 2.51 -6.17 -3.92
N LEU A 5 1.77 -5.20 -3.40
CA LEU A 5 2.30 -3.86 -3.09
C LEU A 5 3.36 -3.91 -1.98
N ARG A 6 3.16 -4.74 -0.94
CA ARG A 6 4.15 -4.90 0.14
C ARG A 6 5.47 -5.54 -0.32
N HIS A 7 5.46 -6.33 -1.39
CA HIS A 7 6.68 -6.93 -1.96
C HIS A 7 7.36 -5.99 -2.97
N MET A 8 6.62 -5.05 -3.59
CA MET A 8 7.20 -4.04 -4.50
C MET A 8 7.99 -2.96 -3.73
N TYR A 9 7.64 -2.69 -2.48
CA TYR A 9 8.27 -1.67 -1.65
C TYR A 9 9.03 -2.27 -0.47
N SER A 10 10.22 -2.81 -0.69
CA SER A 10 11.08 -3.41 0.36
C SER A 10 11.90 -2.36 1.14
N ARG A 11 11.35 -1.17 1.36
CA ARG A 11 12.03 -0.11 2.14
C ARG A 11 11.99 -0.44 3.62
N ARG A 12 13.06 -0.10 4.34
CA ARG A 12 13.10 -0.25 5.80
C ARG A 12 12.16 0.75 6.45
N VAL A 13 11.23 0.27 7.26
CA VAL A 13 10.29 1.06 8.06
C VAL A 13 10.54 0.82 9.55
N GLY A 14 10.12 1.74 10.40
CA GLY A 14 10.25 1.61 11.85
C GLY A 14 9.77 2.85 12.58
N PRO A 15 9.78 2.84 13.93
CA PRO A 15 9.49 4.02 14.76
C PRO A 15 10.69 4.98 14.88
N GLY A 16 10.51 6.06 15.64
CA GLY A 16 11.58 7.01 15.97
C GLY A 16 12.22 7.65 14.74
N ASN A 17 13.55 7.59 14.64
CA ASN A 17 14.35 8.23 13.58
C ASN A 17 14.37 7.46 12.25
N ALA A 18 13.52 6.43 12.07
CA ALA A 18 13.39 5.76 10.77
C ALA A 18 12.88 6.74 9.70
N SER A 19 13.46 6.67 8.49
CA SER A 19 13.11 7.56 7.37
C SER A 19 11.73 7.28 6.77
N PHE A 20 11.15 6.10 7.04
CA PHE A 20 9.86 5.69 6.48
C PHE A 20 8.97 5.09 7.55
N ARG A 21 7.67 5.38 7.44
CA ARG A 21 6.60 4.81 8.27
C ARG A 21 5.73 3.86 7.46
N TRP A 22 5.22 2.84 8.12
CA TRP A 22 4.20 1.96 7.57
C TRP A 22 3.42 1.32 8.70
N ALA A 23 2.13 1.06 8.51
CA ALA A 23 1.31 0.32 9.46
C ALA A 23 0.91 -1.03 8.87
N ALA A 24 1.19 -2.12 9.57
CA ALA A 24 0.82 -3.47 9.17
C ALA A 24 -0.70 -3.61 8.99
N ASN A 25 -1.47 -2.90 9.81
CA ASN A 25 -2.91 -2.76 9.74
C ASN A 25 -3.36 -1.51 8.95
N TRP A 26 -2.66 -1.14 7.87
CA TRP A 26 -2.96 0.05 7.05
C TRP A 26 -4.43 0.21 6.66
N TRP A 27 -5.18 -0.89 6.56
CA TRP A 27 -6.61 -0.90 6.26
C TRP A 27 -7.48 -0.24 7.34
N ASN A 28 -6.93 0.01 8.52
CA ASN A 28 -7.58 0.73 9.62
C ASN A 28 -7.41 2.25 9.52
N TYR A 29 -6.68 2.75 8.52
CA TYR A 29 -6.41 4.17 8.31
C TYR A 29 -7.19 4.62 7.07
N PRO A 30 -8.25 5.45 7.21
CA PRO A 30 -9.11 5.81 6.09
C PRO A 30 -8.36 6.45 4.91
N GLU A 31 -7.41 7.35 5.19
CA GLU A 31 -6.58 7.96 4.16
C GLU A 31 -5.73 6.91 3.44
N ALA A 32 -5.11 5.99 4.18
CA ALA A 32 -4.27 4.96 3.58
C ALA A 32 -5.10 3.97 2.75
N LEU A 33 -6.27 3.59 3.25
CA LEU A 33 -7.20 2.74 2.53
C LEU A 33 -7.59 3.36 1.18
N ALA A 34 -7.95 4.65 1.16
CA ALA A 34 -8.30 5.37 -0.06
C ALA A 34 -7.12 5.45 -1.06
N ARG A 35 -5.90 5.75 -0.58
CA ARG A 35 -4.71 5.83 -1.43
C ARG A 35 -4.31 4.46 -2.01
N VAL A 36 -4.34 3.41 -1.19
CA VAL A 36 -4.02 2.04 -1.64
C VAL A 36 -5.08 1.52 -2.62
N ASP A 37 -6.35 1.85 -2.43
CA ASP A 37 -7.42 1.52 -3.38
C ASP A 37 -7.22 2.26 -4.72
N ALA A 38 -6.89 3.56 -4.69
CA ALA A 38 -6.57 4.32 -5.91
C ALA A 38 -5.39 3.72 -6.68
N LEU A 39 -4.30 3.36 -5.98
CA LEU A 39 -3.14 2.70 -6.57
C LEU A 39 -3.52 1.36 -7.20
N TRP A 40 -4.39 0.58 -6.56
CA TRP A 40 -4.88 -0.68 -7.08
C TRP A 40 -5.70 -0.51 -8.35
N ARG A 41 -6.69 0.39 -8.35
CA ARG A 41 -7.54 0.66 -9.51
C ARG A 41 -6.73 1.13 -10.72
N ALA A 42 -5.78 2.04 -10.50
CA ALA A 42 -4.88 2.50 -11.54
C ALA A 42 -4.02 1.35 -12.09
N TRP A 43 -3.49 0.49 -11.21
CA TRP A 43 -2.71 -0.67 -11.62
C TRP A 43 -3.56 -1.66 -12.43
N GLU A 44 -4.80 -1.94 -12.01
CA GLU A 44 -5.69 -2.86 -12.72
C GLU A 44 -6.02 -2.40 -14.13
N HIS A 45 -6.14 -1.09 -14.32
CA HIS A 45 -6.35 -0.49 -15.64
C HIS A 45 -5.07 -0.56 -16.49
N LEU A 46 -3.95 -0.05 -15.97
CA LEU A 46 -2.71 0.12 -16.72
C LEU A 46 -1.98 -1.19 -17.00
N ARG A 47 -2.15 -2.24 -16.17
CA ARG A 47 -1.53 -3.56 -16.41
C ARG A 47 -1.97 -4.24 -17.70
N LEU A 48 -3.05 -3.75 -18.34
CA LEU A 48 -3.54 -4.25 -19.61
C LEU A 48 -2.73 -3.71 -20.79
N ASP A 49 -2.03 -2.59 -20.62
CA ASP A 49 -1.04 -2.10 -21.56
C ASP A 49 0.33 -2.74 -21.29
N GLY A 50 0.74 -3.65 -22.17
CA GLY A 50 2.03 -4.32 -22.11
C GLY A 50 3.23 -3.48 -22.58
N ALA A 51 3.00 -2.36 -23.25
CA ALA A 51 4.08 -1.52 -23.77
C ALA A 51 4.60 -0.55 -22.70
N THR A 52 3.74 0.32 -22.19
CA THR A 52 4.13 1.41 -21.29
C THR A 52 3.43 1.43 -19.95
N GLY A 53 2.34 0.67 -19.80
CA GLY A 53 1.44 0.74 -18.65
C GLY A 53 2.13 0.58 -17.29
N SER A 54 3.14 -0.30 -17.19
CA SER A 54 3.92 -0.41 -15.95
C SER A 54 4.69 0.87 -15.62
N SER A 55 5.31 1.52 -16.62
CA SER A 55 6.07 2.76 -16.41
C SER A 55 5.13 3.91 -16.07
N THR A 56 4.01 4.03 -16.79
CA THR A 56 2.96 5.03 -16.53
C THR A 56 2.43 4.89 -15.10
N TRP A 57 2.17 3.65 -14.65
CA TRP A 57 1.68 3.43 -13.29
C TRP A 57 2.64 3.93 -12.21
N TRP A 58 3.95 3.69 -12.39
CA TRP A 58 4.96 4.18 -11.46
C TRP A 58 4.97 5.71 -11.41
N ILE A 59 5.11 6.35 -12.57
CA ILE A 59 5.31 7.79 -12.71
C ILE A 59 4.08 8.58 -12.26
N GLU A 60 2.89 8.18 -12.72
CA GLU A 60 1.67 8.98 -12.55
C GLU A 60 0.92 8.68 -11.25
N HIS A 61 1.11 7.49 -10.67
CA HIS A 61 0.33 7.06 -9.51
C HIS A 61 1.20 6.66 -8.31
N ALA A 62 2.11 5.71 -8.52
CA ALA A 62 2.85 5.12 -7.40
C ALA A 62 3.78 6.13 -6.72
N ASP A 63 4.54 6.90 -7.53
CA ASP A 63 5.48 7.91 -7.04
C ASP A 63 4.79 9.13 -6.41
N HIS A 64 3.49 9.32 -6.66
CA HIS A 64 2.70 10.34 -5.95
C HIS A 64 2.23 9.85 -4.58
N HIS A 65 1.58 8.69 -4.50
CA HIS A 65 0.92 8.25 -3.27
C HIS A 65 1.89 7.62 -2.26
N MET A 66 2.91 6.90 -2.71
CA MET A 66 3.79 6.14 -1.81
C MET A 66 4.70 7.01 -0.93
N PRO A 67 5.27 8.14 -1.39
CA PRO A 67 5.98 9.05 -0.50
C PRO A 67 5.09 9.60 0.64
N ILE A 68 3.80 9.82 0.36
CA ILE A 68 2.85 10.29 1.37
C ILE A 68 2.57 9.19 2.39
N LEU A 69 2.30 7.96 1.93
CA LEU A 69 2.09 6.81 2.80
C LEU A 69 3.32 6.54 3.67
N LEU A 70 4.52 6.64 3.10
CA LEU A 70 5.78 6.36 3.78
C LEU A 70 6.31 7.53 4.61
N SER A 71 5.67 8.71 4.55
CA SER A 71 6.13 9.91 5.26
C SER A 71 6.10 9.72 6.77
N THR A 72 7.10 10.28 7.46
CA THR A 72 7.12 10.38 8.92
C THR A 72 5.99 11.26 9.47
N GLU A 73 5.43 12.13 8.65
CA GLU A 73 4.28 13.00 8.94
C GLU A 73 2.97 12.50 8.27
N GLY A 74 3.04 11.35 7.60
CA GLY A 74 1.92 10.76 6.88
C GLY A 74 0.91 10.04 7.78
N PRO A 75 -0.04 9.29 7.19
CA PRO A 75 -1.12 8.63 7.93
C PRO A 75 -0.60 7.61 8.96
N PHE A 76 0.62 7.10 8.79
CA PHE A 76 1.25 6.13 9.69
C PHE A 76 2.24 6.75 10.67
N THR A 77 2.18 8.05 10.93
CA THR A 77 3.15 8.76 11.80
C THR A 77 3.36 8.10 13.18
N LYS A 78 2.29 7.51 13.75
CA LYS A 78 2.29 6.82 15.05
C LYS A 78 2.58 5.30 14.98
N SER A 79 2.87 4.75 13.81
CA SER A 79 3.13 3.31 13.69
C SER A 79 4.48 2.93 14.30
N GLU A 80 4.51 1.79 14.98
CA GLU A 80 5.71 1.18 15.56
C GLU A 80 6.18 -0.06 14.79
N ASP A 81 5.47 -0.44 13.73
CA ASP A 81 5.82 -1.60 12.91
C ASP A 81 7.18 -1.43 12.22
N THR A 82 7.90 -2.54 12.09
CA THR A 82 9.27 -2.59 11.59
C THR A 82 9.51 -3.80 10.69
N ASN A 83 10.49 -3.71 9.79
CA ASN A 83 10.99 -4.82 8.98
C ASN A 83 12.52 -4.79 8.90
N LYS A 84 13.14 -5.94 8.58
CA LYS A 84 14.58 -5.98 8.28
C LYS A 84 14.85 -5.47 6.85
N PRO A 85 16.08 -5.02 6.54
CA PRO A 85 16.45 -4.65 5.19
C PRO A 85 16.14 -5.76 4.18
N GLY A 86 15.40 -5.43 3.12
CA GLY A 86 15.00 -6.38 2.07
C GLY A 86 13.73 -7.18 2.38
N GLU A 87 13.19 -7.12 3.60
CA GLU A 87 11.91 -7.74 3.91
C GLU A 87 10.74 -6.92 3.34
N PRO A 88 9.61 -7.57 2.98
CA PRO A 88 8.40 -6.87 2.57
C PRO A 88 7.90 -5.90 3.65
N LEU A 89 7.07 -4.93 3.27
CA LEU A 89 6.39 -4.09 4.27
C LEU A 89 5.58 -4.96 5.25
N PRO A 90 5.53 -4.62 6.54
CA PRO A 90 4.71 -5.31 7.53
C PRO A 90 3.24 -5.41 7.09
N TYR A 91 2.57 -6.50 7.47
CA TYR A 91 1.16 -6.71 7.15
C TYR A 91 0.47 -7.53 8.22
N THR A 92 -0.69 -7.06 8.64
CA THR A 92 -1.63 -7.77 9.50
C THR A 92 -2.92 -7.97 8.70
N PRO A 93 -3.44 -9.21 8.59
CA PRO A 93 -4.71 -9.44 7.93
C PRO A 93 -5.84 -8.66 8.64
N PRO A 94 -6.80 -8.08 7.89
CA PRO A 94 -7.97 -7.51 8.54
C PRO A 94 -8.80 -8.59 9.22
N PRO A 95 -9.65 -8.21 10.19
CA PRO A 95 -10.69 -9.08 10.70
C PRO A 95 -11.55 -9.66 9.57
N GLU A 96 -12.02 -10.89 9.77
CA GLU A 96 -12.99 -11.52 8.86
C GLU A 96 -14.22 -10.62 8.72
N GLY A 97 -14.72 -10.47 7.48
CA GLY A 97 -15.90 -9.67 7.17
C GLY A 97 -15.67 -8.16 6.98
N LEU A 98 -14.49 -7.62 7.27
CA LEU A 98 -14.22 -6.18 7.06
C LEU A 98 -14.19 -5.78 5.57
N PHE A 99 -13.79 -6.71 4.70
CA PHE A 99 -13.84 -6.57 3.25
C PHE A 99 -14.68 -7.72 2.70
N PRO A 100 -16.01 -7.59 2.65
CA PRO A 100 -16.85 -8.62 2.05
C PRO A 100 -16.45 -8.83 0.59
N ASP A 101 -16.46 -10.08 0.12
CA ASP A 101 -16.20 -10.37 -1.28
C ASP A 101 -17.29 -9.73 -2.15
N MET A 102 -16.96 -8.60 -2.77
CA MET A 102 -17.86 -7.85 -3.64
C MET A 102 -18.25 -8.64 -4.90
N ARG A 103 -17.61 -9.78 -5.19
CA ARG A 103 -18.00 -10.70 -6.28
C ARG A 103 -19.19 -11.59 -5.91
N ALA A 104 -19.55 -11.67 -4.63
CA ALA A 104 -20.68 -12.45 -4.15
C ALA A 104 -22.04 -11.70 -4.28
N GLY A 105 -22.03 -10.47 -4.81
CA GLY A 105 -23.22 -9.64 -4.97
C GLY A 105 -23.67 -9.52 -6.43
N SER A 106 -24.14 -10.61 -7.03
CA SER A 106 -24.96 -10.61 -8.25
C SER A 106 -25.74 -11.92 -8.29
N ASN A 107 -26.96 -11.91 -7.74
CA ASN A 107 -27.96 -12.94 -8.00
C ASN A 107 -29.23 -12.25 -8.50
#